data_AF-M6RQB6-F1
#
_entry.id   AF-M6RQB6-F1
#
_cell.length_a   1.000
_cell.length_b   1.000
_cell.length_c   1.000
_cell.angle_alpha   90.00
_cell.angle_beta   90.00
_cell.angle_gamma   90.00
#
_symmetry.space_group_name_H-M   'P 1'
#
loop_
_entity.id
_entity.type
_entity.pdbx_description
1 polymer ?
#
loop_
_entity_poly.entity_id
_entity_poly.type
_entity_poly.pdbx_seq_one_letter_code
_entity_poly.pdbx_strand_id
1 'polypeptide(L)'
;MKNKTNHSPKETLGSVREILSDETFANPAYKGVGYFLRDLFFFVIVTVLLWNVDSWYVLPFLWFFAGMIISALFVVGHDCAHEALFKSKFLQYWIGQTAMLPSLHAYNQWGYGHNRIHHGHTIKRQADFVWHPTTKEEYSEFGIFKKIDASIFLVYLGRRFLLYDRNLV
;
A
#
# COMPACT_ATOMS: atom_id res chain seq x y z
N MET A 1 19.23 24.15 -16.00
CA MET A 1 18.69 24.43 -14.64
C MET A 1 17.39 25.21 -14.81
N LYS A 2 16.24 24.67 -14.43
CA LYS A 2 14.97 25.41 -14.51
C LYS A 2 14.94 26.47 -13.40
N ASN A 3 14.75 27.73 -13.81
CA ASN A 3 14.66 28.86 -12.90
C ASN A 3 13.34 28.75 -12.11
N LYS A 4 13.39 28.32 -10.85
CA LYS A 4 12.20 28.21 -9.99
C LYS A 4 11.78 29.62 -9.59
N THR A 5 10.66 30.09 -10.13
CA THR A 5 10.12 31.43 -9.92
C THR A 5 9.61 31.61 -8.49
N ASN A 6 9.82 32.81 -7.94
CA ASN A 6 9.34 33.26 -6.63
C ASN A 6 7.81 33.45 -6.60
N HIS A 7 7.03 32.37 -6.63
CA HIS A 7 5.61 32.41 -6.30
C HIS A 7 5.37 31.54 -5.07
N SER A 8 4.52 31.99 -4.14
CA SER A 8 4.11 31.15 -3.01
C SER A 8 3.55 29.84 -3.56
N PRO A 9 4.05 28.67 -3.14
CA PRO A 9 3.54 27.39 -3.63
C PRO A 9 2.02 27.34 -3.42
N LYS A 10 1.25 27.09 -4.48
CA LYS A 10 -0.17 26.79 -4.31
C LYS A 10 -0.28 25.50 -3.51
N GLU A 11 -1.19 25.39 -2.56
CA GLU A 11 -1.42 24.16 -1.77
C GLU A 11 -2.03 23.04 -2.65
N THR A 12 -1.23 22.48 -3.55
CA THR A 12 -1.64 21.46 -4.54
C THR A 12 -0.53 20.41 -4.69
N LEU A 13 -0.88 19.19 -5.08
CA LEU A 13 0.11 18.13 -5.34
C LEU A 13 1.12 18.51 -6.44
N GLY A 14 0.71 19.37 -7.39
CA GLY A 14 1.58 19.87 -8.44
C GLY A 14 2.73 20.71 -7.90
N SER A 15 2.47 21.61 -6.95
CA SER A 15 3.52 22.46 -6.37
C SER A 15 4.52 21.65 -5.56
N VAL A 16 4.06 20.62 -4.84
CA VAL A 16 4.93 19.67 -4.12
C VAL A 16 5.84 18.95 -5.11
N ARG A 17 5.29 18.46 -6.23
CA ARG A 17 6.07 17.81 -7.30
C ARG A 17 7.14 18.73 -7.88
N GLU A 18 6.85 20.02 -8.04
CA GLU A 18 7.81 21.01 -8.57
C GLU A 18 8.99 21.28 -7.61
N ILE A 19 8.81 21.04 -6.31
CA ILE A 19 9.88 21.20 -5.31
C ILE A 19 10.84 20.01 -5.35
N LEU A 20 10.34 18.79 -5.60
CA LEU A 20 11.12 17.56 -5.61
C LEU A 20 12.19 17.56 -6.71
N SER A 21 13.30 16.87 -6.44
CA SER A 21 14.41 16.72 -7.39
C SER A 21 14.10 15.69 -8.47
N ASP A 22 14.74 15.77 -9.63
CA ASP A 22 14.60 14.74 -10.68
C ASP A 22 15.09 13.36 -10.19
N GLU A 23 16.07 13.33 -9.27
CA GLU A 23 16.57 12.10 -8.64
C GLU A 23 15.49 11.37 -7.83
N THR A 24 14.54 12.10 -7.23
CA THR A 24 13.38 11.53 -6.52
C THR A 24 12.56 10.62 -7.44
N PHE A 25 12.57 10.88 -8.74
CA PHE A 25 11.85 10.11 -9.74
C PHE A 25 12.78 9.25 -10.60
N ALA A 26 14.05 9.05 -10.23
CA ALA A 26 15.01 8.33 -11.07
C ALA A 26 14.62 6.87 -11.33
N ASN A 27 14.06 6.19 -10.33
CA ASN A 27 13.56 4.80 -10.37
C ASN A 27 14.52 3.83 -11.08
N PRO A 28 15.78 3.70 -10.60
CA PRO A 28 16.77 2.85 -11.24
C PRO A 28 16.36 1.38 -11.16
N ALA A 29 16.29 0.71 -12.31
CA ALA A 29 15.70 -0.63 -12.42
C ALA A 29 16.39 -1.68 -11.53
N TYR A 30 17.71 -1.60 -11.34
CA TYR A 30 18.43 -2.55 -10.51
C TYR A 30 17.97 -2.54 -9.04
N LYS A 31 17.53 -1.40 -8.49
CA LYS A 31 17.03 -1.33 -7.11
C LYS A 31 15.70 -2.07 -6.98
N GLY A 32 14.76 -1.79 -7.89
CA GLY A 32 13.46 -2.46 -7.90
C GLY A 32 13.58 -3.96 -8.16
N VAL A 33 14.44 -4.38 -9.09
CA VAL A 33 14.75 -5.81 -9.32
C VAL A 33 15.39 -6.42 -8.08
N GLY A 34 16.30 -5.70 -7.41
CA GLY A 34 16.92 -6.15 -6.16
C GLY A 34 15.91 -6.40 -5.04
N TYR A 35 14.94 -5.49 -4.85
CA TYR A 35 13.85 -5.68 -3.87
C TYR A 35 13.01 -6.91 -4.22
N PHE A 36 12.61 -7.05 -5.48
CA PHE A 36 11.83 -8.21 -5.93
C PHE A 36 12.58 -9.54 -5.72
N LEU A 37 13.85 -9.61 -6.13
CA LEU A 37 14.64 -10.84 -5.99
C LEU A 37 14.91 -11.19 -4.52
N ARG A 38 15.16 -10.20 -3.66
CA ARG A 38 15.30 -10.40 -2.21
C ARG A 38 14.03 -11.03 -1.63
N ASP A 39 12.88 -10.46 -1.93
CA ASP A 39 11.61 -10.90 -1.34
C ASP A 39 11.19 -12.26 -1.92
N LEU A 40 11.44 -12.50 -3.21
CA LEU A 40 11.24 -13.79 -3.85
C LEU A 40 12.14 -14.89 -3.24
N PHE A 41 13.40 -14.57 -2.96
CA PHE A 41 14.33 -15.48 -2.31
C PHE A 41 13.82 -15.92 -0.93
N PHE A 42 13.40 -14.96 -0.09
CA PHE A 42 12.83 -15.28 1.22
C PHE A 42 11.50 -16.04 1.10
N PHE A 43 10.69 -15.73 0.09
CA PHE A 43 9.45 -16.45 -0.17
C PHE A 43 9.69 -17.92 -0.50
N VAL A 44 10.69 -18.21 -1.34
CA VAL A 44 11.10 -19.58 -1.64
C VAL A 44 11.61 -20.27 -0.37
N ILE A 45 12.46 -19.62 0.43
CA ILE A 45 12.95 -20.19 1.70
C ILE A 45 11.80 -20.53 2.64
N VAL A 46 10.90 -19.60 2.92
CA VAL A 46 9.83 -19.85 3.89
C VAL A 46 8.86 -20.92 3.39
N THR A 47 8.63 -20.99 2.07
CA THR A 47 7.82 -22.06 1.47
C THR A 47 8.48 -23.42 1.62
N VAL A 48 9.78 -23.53 1.36
CA VAL A 48 10.54 -24.77 1.56
C VAL A 48 10.55 -25.18 3.03
N LEU A 49 10.74 -24.23 3.96
CA LEU A 49 10.68 -24.52 5.39
C LEU A 49 9.30 -25.02 5.81
N LEU A 50 8.23 -24.35 5.38
CA LEU A 50 6.85 -24.77 5.66
C LEU A 50 6.53 -26.16 5.09
N TRP A 51 7.15 -26.56 3.98
CA TRP A 51 6.98 -27.88 3.39
C TRP A 51 7.72 -29.00 4.15
N ASN A 52 8.84 -28.68 4.82
CA ASN A 52 9.75 -29.68 5.39
C ASN A 52 9.79 -29.69 6.93
N VAL A 53 9.12 -28.76 7.61
CA VAL A 53 9.13 -28.64 9.08
C VAL A 53 7.77 -29.04 9.65
N ASP A 54 7.75 -30.16 10.38
CA ASP A 54 6.54 -30.65 11.09
C ASP A 54 6.50 -30.27 12.58
N SER A 55 7.53 -29.57 13.07
CA SER A 55 7.60 -29.15 14.47
C SER A 55 6.54 -28.10 14.77
N TRP A 56 5.46 -28.50 15.45
CA TRP A 56 4.27 -27.65 15.68
C TRP A 56 4.59 -26.30 16.35
N TYR A 57 5.62 -26.23 17.20
CA TYR A 57 6.02 -25.01 17.90
C TYR A 57 6.83 -24.05 17.01
N VAL A 58 7.37 -24.52 15.89
CA VAL A 58 8.09 -23.70 14.89
C VAL A 58 7.12 -23.08 13.88
N LEU A 59 6.01 -23.78 13.59
CA LEU A 59 5.03 -23.37 12.59
C LEU A 59 4.47 -21.94 12.80
N PRO A 60 4.07 -21.50 14.01
CA PRO A 60 3.56 -20.14 14.20
C PRO A 60 4.56 -19.05 13.79
N PHE A 61 5.85 -19.27 14.02
CA PHE A 61 6.90 -18.34 13.59
C PHE A 61 7.02 -18.32 12.07
N LEU A 62 7.01 -19.50 11.43
CA LEU A 62 7.05 -19.59 9.98
C LEU A 62 5.81 -18.97 9.32
N TRP A 63 4.62 -19.10 9.90
CA TRP A 63 3.41 -18.42 9.44
C TRP A 63 3.53 -16.91 9.52
N PHE A 64 4.04 -16.40 10.65
CA PHE A 64 4.28 -14.97 10.82
C PHE A 64 5.27 -14.44 9.77
N PHE A 65 6.41 -15.12 9.58
CA PHE A 65 7.39 -14.72 8.57
C PHE A 65 6.84 -14.86 7.14
N ALA A 66 6.08 -15.90 6.84
CA ALA A 66 5.43 -16.06 5.55
C ALA A 66 4.47 -14.90 5.26
N GLY A 67 3.65 -14.51 6.24
CA GLY A 67 2.78 -13.33 6.13
C GLY A 67 3.57 -12.06 5.83
N MET A 68 4.66 -11.80 6.57
CA MET A 68 5.52 -10.64 6.35
C MET A 68 6.14 -10.62 4.94
N ILE A 69 6.60 -11.76 4.43
CA ILE A 69 7.22 -11.86 3.11
C ILE A 69 6.18 -11.71 2.00
N ILE A 70 4.98 -12.29 2.16
CA ILE A 70 3.87 -12.10 1.23
C ILE A 70 3.46 -10.62 1.19
N SER A 71 3.40 -9.95 2.34
CA SER A 71 3.16 -8.50 2.40
C SER A 71 4.27 -7.70 1.72
N ALA A 72 5.54 -8.07 1.85
CA ALA A 72 6.66 -7.40 1.18
C ALA A 72 6.56 -7.54 -0.35
N LEU A 73 6.29 -8.74 -0.87
CA LEU A 73 6.04 -8.96 -2.29
C LEU A 73 4.82 -8.19 -2.79
N PHE A 74 3.76 -8.11 -1.98
CA PHE A 74 2.59 -7.29 -2.29
C PHE A 74 2.95 -5.80 -2.41
N VAL A 75 3.81 -5.26 -1.55
CA VAL A 75 4.30 -3.86 -1.65
C VAL A 75 5.06 -3.63 -2.95
N VAL A 76 5.94 -4.56 -3.34
CA VAL A 76 6.61 -4.50 -4.66
C VAL A 76 5.58 -4.49 -5.79
N GLY A 77 4.58 -5.37 -5.73
CA GLY A 77 3.49 -5.41 -6.69
C GLY A 77 2.66 -4.13 -6.72
N HIS A 78 2.35 -3.55 -5.57
CA HIS A 78 1.62 -2.30 -5.41
C HIS A 78 2.35 -1.12 -6.06
N ASP A 79 3.65 -0.99 -5.83
CA ASP A 79 4.45 0.09 -6.40
C ASP A 79 4.60 -0.07 -7.92
N CYS A 80 4.59 -1.31 -8.42
CA CYS A 80 4.47 -1.60 -9.85
C CYS A 80 3.10 -1.15 -10.40
N ALA A 81 2.01 -1.42 -9.68
CA ALA A 81 0.64 -1.05 -10.06
C ALA A 81 0.42 0.46 -10.10
N HIS A 82 1.12 1.21 -9.25
CA HIS A 82 1.22 2.68 -9.30
C HIS A 82 2.11 3.20 -10.41
N GLU A 83 2.79 2.31 -11.12
CA GLU A 83 3.80 2.64 -12.11
C GLU A 83 4.95 3.48 -11.51
N ALA A 84 5.19 3.33 -10.21
CA ALA A 84 6.18 4.09 -9.44
C ALA A 84 7.53 3.37 -9.36
N LEU A 85 7.59 2.03 -9.38
CA LEU A 85 8.83 1.30 -9.15
C LEU A 85 9.85 1.34 -10.31
N PHE A 86 9.39 1.23 -11.55
CA PHE A 86 10.21 1.21 -12.77
C PHE A 86 9.77 2.27 -13.80
N LYS A 87 10.71 2.76 -14.61
CA LYS A 87 10.39 3.53 -15.82
C LYS A 87 9.81 2.67 -16.94
N SER A 88 10.20 1.39 -17.00
CA SER A 88 9.77 0.44 -18.03
C SER A 88 8.41 -0.16 -17.68
N LYS A 89 7.41 0.08 -18.54
CA LYS A 89 6.08 -0.53 -18.41
C LYS A 89 6.12 -2.06 -18.45
N PHE A 90 7.05 -2.63 -19.22
CA PHE A 90 7.24 -4.07 -19.29
C PHE A 90 7.66 -4.65 -17.93
N LEU A 91 8.62 -3.98 -17.25
CA LEU A 91 9.04 -4.39 -15.91
C LEU A 91 7.91 -4.22 -14.89
N GLN A 92 7.20 -3.09 -14.92
CA GLN A 92 6.05 -2.87 -14.05
C GLN A 92 5.02 -4.00 -14.19
N TYR A 93 4.67 -4.35 -15.43
CA TYR A 93 3.66 -5.37 -15.69
C TYR A 93 4.09 -6.75 -15.18
N TRP A 94 5.26 -7.25 -15.58
CA TRP A 94 5.66 -8.62 -15.25
C TRP A 94 6.09 -8.80 -13.81
N ILE A 95 6.85 -7.86 -13.24
CA ILE A 95 7.23 -7.92 -11.83
C ILE A 95 6.00 -7.70 -10.96
N GLY A 96 5.12 -6.76 -11.31
CA GLY A 96 3.88 -6.53 -10.58
C GLY A 96 2.97 -7.75 -10.56
N GLN A 97 2.76 -8.37 -11.74
CA GLN A 97 1.93 -9.56 -11.87
C GLN A 97 2.46 -10.73 -11.03
N THR A 98 3.78 -10.99 -11.09
CA THR A 98 4.40 -12.10 -10.36
C THR A 98 4.46 -11.86 -8.86
N ALA A 99 4.81 -10.65 -8.42
CA ALA A 99 4.91 -10.30 -7.02
C ALA A 99 3.55 -10.34 -6.28
N MET A 100 2.43 -10.14 -6.99
CA MET A 100 1.10 -10.24 -6.38
C MET A 100 0.54 -11.67 -6.30
N LEU A 101 1.13 -12.65 -6.98
CA LEU A 101 0.63 -14.04 -6.97
C LEU A 101 0.59 -14.67 -5.58
N PRO A 102 1.62 -14.55 -4.71
CA PRO A 102 1.60 -15.18 -3.38
C PRO A 102 0.46 -14.67 -2.49
N SER A 103 0.03 -13.43 -2.71
CA SER A 103 -1.11 -12.82 -2.01
C SER A 103 -2.45 -13.10 -2.69
N LEU A 104 -2.46 -13.84 -3.81
CA LEU A 104 -3.63 -14.18 -4.62
C LEU A 104 -4.39 -12.98 -5.18
N HIS A 105 -3.69 -11.88 -5.46
CA HIS A 105 -4.30 -10.69 -6.06
C HIS A 105 -4.21 -10.71 -7.58
N ALA A 106 -5.35 -10.44 -8.24
CA ALA A 106 -5.40 -10.20 -9.68
C ALA A 106 -4.86 -8.80 -9.99
N TYR A 107 -3.55 -8.70 -10.24
CA TYR A 107 -2.79 -7.43 -10.39
C TYR A 107 -3.51 -6.32 -11.16
N ASN A 108 -4.00 -6.58 -12.39
CA ASN A 108 -4.64 -5.54 -13.19
C ASN A 108 -5.99 -5.06 -12.59
N GLN A 109 -6.79 -5.99 -12.08
CA GLN A 109 -8.05 -5.66 -11.41
C GLN A 109 -7.80 -4.90 -10.11
N TRP A 110 -6.79 -5.33 -9.37
CA TRP A 110 -6.33 -4.66 -8.16
C TRP A 110 -5.86 -3.25 -8.46
N GLY A 111 -5.01 -3.07 -9.47
CA GLY A 111 -4.53 -1.75 -9.91
C GLY A 111 -5.66 -0.82 -10.34
N TYR A 112 -6.69 -1.33 -11.03
CA TYR A 112 -7.87 -0.53 -11.35
C TYR A 112 -8.61 -0.07 -10.09
N GLY A 113 -8.98 -1.00 -9.20
CA GLY A 113 -9.68 -0.67 -7.96
C GLY A 113 -8.86 0.29 -7.10
N HIS A 114 -7.60 -0.04 -6.88
CA HIS A 114 -6.72 0.73 -6.03
C HIS A 114 -6.44 2.14 -6.56
N ASN A 115 -6.14 2.29 -7.85
CA ASN A 115 -5.75 3.60 -8.39
C ASN A 115 -6.95 4.47 -8.77
N ARG A 116 -8.01 3.88 -9.34
CA ARG A 116 -9.16 4.64 -9.86
C ARG A 116 -10.27 4.82 -8.84
N ILE A 117 -10.50 3.83 -8.00
CA ILE A 117 -11.61 3.86 -7.05
C ILE A 117 -11.09 4.31 -5.68
N HIS A 118 -10.19 3.55 -5.05
CA HIS A 118 -9.66 3.86 -3.72
C HIS A 118 -8.90 5.20 -3.73
N HIS A 119 -7.79 5.32 -4.46
CA HIS A 119 -7.03 6.57 -4.45
C HIS A 119 -7.78 7.75 -5.05
N GLY A 120 -8.60 7.51 -6.08
CA GLY A 120 -9.48 8.52 -6.67
C GLY A 120 -10.53 9.08 -5.70
N HIS A 121 -10.91 8.30 -4.68
CA HIS A 121 -11.96 8.64 -3.72
C HIS A 121 -11.52 8.36 -2.28
N THR A 122 -10.22 8.50 -1.98
CA THR A 122 -9.66 8.11 -0.68
C THR A 122 -10.51 8.71 0.44
N ILE A 123 -10.90 7.92 1.44
CA ILE A 123 -11.76 8.30 2.59
C ILE A 123 -13.17 8.78 2.23
N LYS A 124 -13.57 8.83 0.96
CA LYS A 124 -14.91 9.24 0.56
C LYS A 124 -15.87 8.08 0.77
N ARG A 125 -16.80 8.27 1.71
CA ARG A 125 -17.88 7.31 1.99
C ARG A 125 -18.64 6.97 0.70
N GLN A 126 -19.08 5.71 0.60
CA GLN A 126 -19.81 5.16 -0.55
C GLN A 126 -19.03 5.06 -1.86
N ALA A 127 -17.79 5.57 -1.93
CA ALA A 127 -16.95 5.52 -3.11
C ALA A 127 -15.65 4.75 -2.87
N ASP A 128 -15.03 4.90 -1.69
CA ASP A 128 -13.88 4.10 -1.27
C ASP A 128 -14.33 2.72 -0.76
N PHE A 129 -13.90 1.65 -1.44
CA PHE A 129 -14.22 0.28 -1.05
C PHE A 129 -13.21 -0.34 -0.07
N VAL A 130 -12.07 0.32 0.16
CA VAL A 130 -11.01 -0.17 1.05
C VAL A 130 -11.27 0.30 2.47
N TRP A 131 -11.40 1.62 2.65
CA TRP A 131 -11.63 2.18 3.98
C TRP A 131 -12.28 3.57 3.89
N HIS A 132 -13.22 3.82 4.79
CA HIS A 132 -13.81 5.15 4.98
C HIS A 132 -14.07 5.40 6.48
N PRO A 133 -14.15 6.67 6.90
CA PRO A 133 -14.41 6.97 8.30
C PRO A 133 -15.80 6.52 8.71
N THR A 134 -15.88 5.98 9.92
CA THR A 134 -17.13 5.66 10.63
C THR A 134 -17.79 6.96 11.12
N THR A 135 -19.12 7.10 10.96
CA THR A 135 -19.83 8.24 11.55
C THR A 135 -19.98 8.09 13.06
N LYS A 136 -20.38 9.17 13.73
CA LYS A 136 -20.64 9.12 15.18
C LYS A 136 -21.81 8.21 15.51
N GLU A 137 -22.83 8.21 14.67
CA GLU A 137 -24.03 7.41 14.79
C GLU A 137 -23.67 5.92 14.67
N GLU A 138 -22.94 5.54 13.61
CA GLU A 138 -22.44 4.17 13.42
C GLU A 138 -21.55 3.72 14.59
N TYR A 139 -20.63 4.57 15.04
CA TYR A 139 -19.76 4.24 16.17
C TYR A 139 -20.53 4.08 17.47
N SER A 140 -21.61 4.84 17.69
CA SER A 140 -22.42 4.74 18.91
C SER A 140 -23.06 3.35 19.05
N GLU A 141 -23.45 2.76 17.93
CA GLU A 141 -24.07 1.44 17.81
C GLU A 141 -23.07 0.28 17.90
N PHE A 142 -21.76 0.55 17.81
CA PHE A 142 -20.74 -0.50 17.88
C PHE A 142 -20.70 -1.17 19.26
N GLY A 143 -20.61 -2.51 19.25
CA GLY A 143 -20.23 -3.30 20.41
C GLY A 143 -18.77 -3.06 20.82
N ILE A 144 -18.38 -3.56 22.00
CA ILE A 144 -17.06 -3.31 22.60
C ILE A 144 -15.90 -3.63 21.65
N PHE A 145 -15.97 -4.75 20.93
CA PHE A 145 -14.91 -5.19 20.02
C PHE A 145 -14.73 -4.26 18.82
N LYS A 146 -15.84 -3.80 18.20
CA LYS A 146 -15.78 -2.84 17.09
C LYS A 146 -15.29 -1.47 17.55
N LYS A 147 -15.63 -1.05 18.78
CA LYS A 147 -15.10 0.18 19.37
C LYS A 147 -13.60 0.10 19.62
N ILE A 148 -13.09 -1.05 20.08
CA ILE A 148 -11.65 -1.31 20.24
C ILE A 148 -10.95 -1.26 18.88
N ASP A 149 -11.46 -1.96 17.88
CA ASP A 149 -10.90 -1.99 16.52
C ASP A 149 -10.84 -0.59 15.91
N ALA A 150 -11.95 0.15 15.95
CA ALA A 150 -11.99 1.54 15.52
C ALA A 150 -11.01 2.43 16.31
N SER A 151 -10.85 2.21 17.61
CA SER A 151 -9.89 2.97 18.44
C SER A 151 -8.44 2.70 18.04
N ILE A 152 -8.08 1.45 17.70
CA ILE A 152 -6.73 1.10 17.23
C ILE A 152 -6.43 1.80 15.90
N PHE A 153 -7.38 1.76 14.95
CA PHE A 153 -7.27 2.49 13.68
C PHE A 153 -7.11 4.00 13.89
N LEU A 154 -7.92 4.59 14.78
CA LEU A 154 -7.91 6.03 15.07
C LEU A 154 -6.64 6.51 15.78
N VAL A 155 -6.08 5.69 16.69
CA VAL A 155 -4.93 6.07 17.52
C VAL A 155 -3.60 5.88 16.79
N TYR A 156 -3.44 4.81 16.01
CA TYR A 156 -2.14 4.44 15.44
C TYR A 156 -1.98 4.74 13.93
N LEU A 157 -3.08 4.92 13.18
CA LEU A 157 -3.02 5.10 11.72
C LEU A 157 -3.66 6.41 11.20
N GLY A 158 -4.38 7.20 12.02
CA GLY A 158 -5.21 8.29 11.46
C GLY A 158 -5.56 9.48 12.36
N ARG A 159 -4.84 9.75 13.46
CA ARG A 159 -5.26 10.76 14.46
C ARG A 159 -5.31 12.23 13.96
N ARG A 160 -4.95 12.53 12.71
CA ARG A 160 -4.91 13.91 12.19
C ARG A 160 -6.04 14.30 11.23
N PHE A 161 -6.95 13.39 10.87
CA PHE A 161 -7.95 13.66 9.82
C PHE A 161 -9.42 13.62 10.25
N LEU A 162 -9.75 13.23 11.48
CA LEU A 162 -11.13 12.81 11.83
C LEU A 162 -11.91 13.73 12.77
N LEU A 163 -11.53 15.01 12.84
CA LEU A 163 -12.32 16.02 13.56
C LEU A 163 -12.85 17.14 12.67
N TYR A 164 -12.84 16.97 11.35
CA TYR A 164 -13.42 17.96 10.45
C TYR A 164 -14.40 17.34 9.48
N ASP A 165 -15.59 17.03 10.00
CA ASP A 165 -16.78 17.32 9.20
C ASP A 165 -18.06 17.43 10.02
N ARG A 166 -18.70 18.59 9.94
CA ARG A 166 -20.13 18.76 10.26
C ARG A 166 -20.92 19.26 9.05
N ASN A 167 -20.33 19.44 7.86
CA ASN A 167 -20.96 20.22 6.79
C ASN A 167 -20.64 19.83 5.32
N LEU A 168 -19.91 18.76 4.99
CA LEU A 168 -19.79 18.34 3.57
C LEU A 168 -20.92 17.39 3.19
N VAL A 169 -21.97 18.02 2.65
CA VAL A 169 -22.92 17.45 1.68
C VAL A 169 -22.28 17.47 0.29
#